data_AF-A0AAV0Y877-F1
#
_entry.id   AF-A0AAV0Y877-F1
#
_cell.length_a   1.000
_cell.length_b   1.000
_cell.length_c   1.000
_cell.angle_alpha   90.00
_cell.angle_beta   90.00
_cell.angle_gamma   90.00
#
_symmetry.space_group_name_H-M   'P 1'
#
loop_
_entity.id
_entity.type
_entity.pdbx_description
1 polymer ?
#
loop_
_entity_poly.entity_id
_entity_poly.type
_entity_poly.pdbx_seq_one_letter_code
_entity_poly.pdbx_strand_id
1 'polypeptide(L)'
;MQEIVETTTELFSSGIISHLKSKIEPYLTSCDNSQLIEIQNMFHILETPFFKLKTEYQRIKYFESNNVFFKPKTIVLGFTKETKIVSGVERQVMVPVQGHLFCIKENLQHFFELPGVFDVAYQYTVSSMNNSNLSSFLNGST
;
A
#
# COMPACT_ATOMS: atom_id res chain seq x y z
N MET A 1 -1.92 -10.74 -1.84
CA MET A 1 -0.81 -9.84 -1.43
C MET A 1 0.09 -10.53 -0.40
N GLN A 2 -0.43 -10.98 0.74
CA GLN A 2 0.34 -11.72 1.73
C GLN A 2 1.01 -12.96 1.11
N GLU A 3 0.24 -13.74 0.35
CA GLU A 3 0.74 -14.89 -0.42
C GLU A 3 1.91 -14.51 -1.36
N ILE A 4 1.76 -13.46 -2.18
CA ILE A 4 2.84 -12.98 -3.06
C ILE A 4 4.10 -12.64 -2.24
N VAL A 5 3.93 -11.93 -1.11
CA VAL A 5 5.05 -11.57 -0.23
C VAL A 5 5.71 -12.83 0.34
N GLU A 6 4.94 -13.81 0.78
CA GLU A 6 5.43 -15.05 1.36
C GLU A 6 6.16 -15.91 0.32
N THR A 7 5.52 -16.22 -0.81
CA THR A 7 6.11 -17.01 -1.90
C THR A 7 7.38 -16.37 -2.43
N THR A 8 7.38 -15.05 -2.61
CA THR A 8 8.56 -14.36 -3.13
C THR A 8 9.66 -14.26 -2.06
N THR A 9 9.32 -14.06 -0.79
CA THR A 9 10.30 -14.10 0.31
C THR A 9 10.94 -15.49 0.43
N GLU A 10 10.15 -16.55 0.29
CA GLU A 10 10.63 -17.94 0.29
C GLU A 10 11.61 -18.19 -0.87
N LEU A 11 11.26 -17.73 -2.08
CA LEU A 11 12.15 -17.80 -3.24
C LEU A 11 13.50 -17.12 -2.96
N PHE A 12 13.49 -15.91 -2.41
CA PHE A 12 14.74 -15.19 -2.11
C PHE A 12 15.50 -15.77 -0.91
N SER A 13 14.80 -16.44 0.02
CA SER A 13 15.38 -17.15 1.16
C SER A 13 15.94 -18.53 0.81
N SER A 14 15.70 -19.02 -0.41
CA SER A 14 16.21 -20.31 -0.90
C SER A 14 17.74 -20.40 -1.02
N GLY A 15 18.45 -19.29 -0.78
CA GLY A 15 19.90 -19.18 -0.96
C GLY A 15 20.32 -18.78 -2.37
N ILE A 16 19.37 -18.53 -3.28
CA ILE A 16 19.65 -18.08 -4.66
C ILE A 16 20.45 -16.77 -4.69
N ILE A 17 20.14 -15.83 -3.79
CA ILE A 17 20.85 -14.54 -3.70
C ILE A 17 22.28 -14.73 -3.17
N SER A 18 22.46 -15.57 -2.16
CA SER A 18 23.79 -15.90 -1.62
C SER A 18 24.65 -16.63 -2.67
N HIS A 19 24.05 -17.52 -3.45
CA HIS A 19 24.73 -18.17 -4.57
C HIS A 19 25.18 -17.16 -5.62
N LEU A 20 24.27 -16.26 -6.03
CA LEU A 20 24.58 -15.20 -6.98
C LEU A 20 25.71 -14.28 -6.48
N LYS A 21 25.66 -13.89 -5.20
CA LYS A 21 26.69 -13.07 -4.54
C LYS A 21 28.06 -13.75 -4.60
N SER A 22 28.15 -15.01 -4.17
CA SER A 22 29.41 -15.77 -4.19
C SER A 22 29.99 -15.99 -5.59
N LYS A 23 29.14 -16.02 -6.63
CA LYS A 23 29.58 -16.10 -8.02
C LYS A 23 30.11 -14.77 -8.55
N ILE A 24 29.59 -13.65 -8.07
CA ILE A 24 29.95 -12.32 -8.57
C ILE A 24 31.15 -11.74 -7.80
N GLU A 25 31.26 -11.98 -6.49
CA GLU A 25 32.35 -11.48 -5.64
C GLU A 25 33.77 -11.65 -6.23
N PRO A 26 34.15 -12.80 -6.83
CA PRO A 26 35.47 -12.98 -7.42
C PRO A 26 35.77 -12.06 -8.62
N TYR A 27 34.75 -11.54 -9.29
CA TYR A 27 34.88 -10.68 -10.46
C TYR A 27 34.87 -9.18 -10.12
N LEU A 28 34.63 -8.82 -8.85
CA LEU A 28 34.57 -7.42 -8.40
C LEU A 28 35.95 -6.85 -7.99
N THR A 29 37.04 -7.49 -8.43
CA THR A 29 38.43 -7.18 -8.02
C THR A 29 38.93 -5.82 -8.50
N SER A 30 38.27 -5.19 -9.48
CA SER A 30 38.60 -3.87 -10.03
C SER A 30 37.68 -2.75 -9.56
N CYS A 31 36.72 -3.03 -8.68
CA CYS A 31 35.78 -2.03 -8.17
C CYS A 31 36.38 -1.22 -7.02
N ASP A 32 36.07 0.07 -6.99
CA ASP A 32 36.41 0.93 -5.85
C ASP A 32 35.58 0.53 -4.62
N ASN A 33 36.09 0.84 -3.42
CA ASN A 33 35.40 0.54 -2.16
C ASN A 33 33.96 1.07 -2.11
N SER A 34 33.68 2.22 -2.71
CA SER A 34 32.32 2.77 -2.79
C SER A 34 31.38 1.89 -3.61
N GLN A 35 31.85 1.40 -4.76
CA GLN A 35 31.07 0.54 -5.65
C GLN A 35 30.83 -0.84 -5.02
N LEU A 36 31.83 -1.38 -4.32
CA LEU A 36 31.68 -2.62 -3.56
C LEU A 36 30.59 -2.50 -2.48
N ILE A 37 30.55 -1.38 -1.76
CA ILE A 37 29.52 -1.11 -0.74
C ILE A 37 28.13 -1.02 -1.40
N GLU A 38 28.00 -0.32 -2.53
CA GLU A 38 26.73 -0.25 -3.26
C GLU A 38 26.23 -1.62 -3.70
N ILE A 39 27.11 -2.45 -4.28
CA ILE A 39 26.79 -3.80 -4.73
C ILE A 39 26.38 -4.68 -3.54
N GLN A 40 27.11 -4.62 -2.43
CA GLN A 40 26.75 -5.35 -1.21
C GLN A 40 25.38 -4.91 -0.68
N ASN A 41 25.07 -3.61 -0.71
CA ASN A 41 23.76 -3.10 -0.33
C ASN A 41 22.64 -3.61 -1.24
N MET A 42 22.88 -3.71 -2.56
CA MET A 42 21.91 -4.27 -3.50
C MET A 42 21.60 -5.74 -3.16
N PHE A 43 22.62 -6.56 -2.87
CA PHE A 43 22.40 -7.94 -2.44
C PHE A 43 21.63 -8.02 -1.12
N HIS A 44 21.95 -7.15 -0.15
CA HIS A 44 21.24 -7.10 1.13
C HIS A 44 19.75 -6.76 0.98
N ILE A 45 19.42 -5.84 0.06
CA ILE A 45 18.03 -5.50 -0.27
C ILE A 45 17.30 -6.73 -0.86
N LEU A 46 17.97 -7.48 -1.74
CA LEU A 46 17.40 -8.69 -2.37
C LEU A 46 17.26 -9.87 -1.41
N GLU A 47 18.07 -9.95 -0.35
CA GLU A 47 17.88 -10.95 0.71
C GLU A 47 16.62 -10.66 1.55
N THR A 48 16.16 -9.40 1.60
CA THR A 48 15.02 -8.98 2.41
C THR A 48 14.04 -8.05 1.67
N PRO A 49 13.55 -8.42 0.47
CA PRO A 49 12.89 -7.51 -0.46
C PRO A 49 11.57 -6.95 0.05
N PHE A 50 10.89 -7.70 0.92
CA PHE A 50 9.61 -7.32 1.53
C PHE A 50 9.71 -7.07 3.03
N PHE A 51 10.88 -6.70 3.54
CA PHE A 51 11.06 -6.38 4.96
C PHE A 51 10.04 -5.35 5.47
N LYS A 52 9.70 -4.35 4.64
CA LYS A 52 8.71 -3.31 4.94
C LYS A 52 7.25 -3.75 4.78
N LEU A 53 6.96 -5.01 4.42
CA LEU A 53 5.61 -5.53 4.19
C LEU A 53 5.27 -6.77 5.04
N LYS A 54 6.14 -7.17 5.99
CA LYS A 54 5.95 -8.41 6.77
C LYS A 54 4.69 -8.38 7.64
N THR A 55 4.50 -7.30 8.41
CA THR A 55 3.33 -7.16 9.28
C THR A 55 2.26 -6.27 8.64
N GLU A 56 1.01 -6.42 9.09
CA GLU A 56 -0.08 -5.55 8.65
C GLU A 56 0.22 -4.08 8.90
N TYR A 57 0.73 -3.76 10.10
CA TYR A 57 1.16 -2.40 10.43
C TYR A 57 2.21 -1.87 9.44
N GLN A 58 3.21 -2.68 9.10
CA GLN A 58 4.26 -2.30 8.16
C GLN A 58 3.70 -2.10 6.74
N ARG A 59 2.77 -2.96 6.29
CA ARG A 59 2.09 -2.79 5.00
C ARG A 59 1.29 -1.50 4.92
N ILE A 60 0.46 -1.23 5.92
CA ILE A 60 -0.33 0.00 5.98
C ILE A 60 0.61 1.21 5.96
N LYS A 61 1.65 1.21 6.80
CA LYS A 61 2.65 2.28 6.83
C LYS A 61 3.38 2.45 5.50
N TYR A 62 3.74 1.35 4.84
CA TYR A 62 4.36 1.37 3.52
C TYR A 62 3.42 2.00 2.49
N PHE A 63 2.17 1.58 2.44
CA PHE A 63 1.20 2.10 1.48
C PHE A 63 0.86 3.57 1.72
N GLU A 64 0.79 4.00 2.98
CA GLU A 64 0.66 5.42 3.33
C GLU A 64 1.86 6.23 2.87
N SER A 65 3.09 5.75 3.14
CA SER A 65 4.31 6.47 2.76
C SER A 65 4.51 6.57 1.24
N ASN A 66 3.88 5.68 0.48
CA ASN A 66 3.94 5.67 -0.99
C ASN A 66 2.69 6.30 -1.63
N ASN A 67 1.80 6.93 -0.85
CA ASN A 67 0.56 7.54 -1.34
C ASN A 67 -0.37 6.56 -2.11
N VAL A 68 -0.30 5.27 -1.78
CA VAL A 68 -1.17 4.24 -2.39
C VAL A 68 -2.25 3.73 -1.43
N PHE A 69 -2.27 4.24 -0.20
CA PHE A 69 -3.34 4.05 0.77
C PHE A 69 -3.70 5.37 1.43
N PHE A 70 -5.00 5.67 1.47
CA PHE A 70 -5.54 6.90 2.03
C PHE A 70 -6.30 6.61 3.31
N LYS A 71 -5.88 7.27 4.39
CA LYS A 71 -6.60 7.20 5.67
C LYS A 71 -7.88 8.03 5.61
N PRO A 72 -9.01 7.51 6.13
CA PRO A 72 -10.20 8.32 6.36
C PRO A 72 -9.85 9.55 7.21
N LYS A 73 -10.41 10.70 6.84
CA LYS A 73 -10.23 11.96 7.59
C LYS A 73 -11.22 11.96 8.74
N THR A 74 -10.74 12.10 9.97
CA THR A 74 -11.62 12.31 11.13
C THR A 74 -12.20 13.71 11.06
N ILE A 75 -13.53 13.80 11.06
CA ILE A 75 -14.27 15.06 11.06
C ILE A 75 -15.13 15.15 12.32
N VAL A 76 -15.30 16.37 12.83
CA VAL A 76 -16.23 16.62 13.94
C VAL A 76 -17.62 16.87 13.34
N LEU A 77 -18.57 15.99 13.63
CA LEU A 77 -19.95 16.06 13.16
C LEU A 77 -20.81 16.98 14.03
N GLY A 78 -20.44 17.13 15.28
CA GLY A 78 -21.17 17.93 16.26
C GLY A 78 -20.64 17.69 17.66
N PHE A 79 -21.44 18.03 18.66
CA PHE A 79 -21.10 17.86 20.07
C PHE A 79 -22.26 17.22 20.81
N THR A 80 -21.95 16.28 21.68
CA THR A 80 -22.92 15.67 22.59
C THR A 80 -22.55 15.95 24.04
N LYS A 81 -23.54 15.94 24.92
CA LYS A 81 -23.32 16.13 26.35
C LYS A 81 -23.00 14.77 26.97
N GLU A 82 -21.79 14.62 27.50
CA GLU A 82 -21.40 13.45 28.29
C GLU A 82 -21.13 13.89 29.73
N THR A 83 -21.51 13.03 30.68
CA THR A 83 -21.17 13.24 32.08
C THR A 83 -19.78 12.65 32.32
N LYS A 84 -18.82 13.50 32.72
CA LYS A 84 -17.45 13.08 33.04
C LYS A 84 -17.05 13.58 34.41
N ILE A 85 -16.26 12.77 35.11
CA ILE A 85 -15.63 13.18 36.35
C ILE A 85 -14.39 13.98 35.98
N VAL A 86 -14.44 15.29 36.18
CA VAL A 86 -13.31 16.19 35.97
C VAL A 86 -12.89 16.70 37.34
N SER A 87 -11.67 16.37 37.75
CA SER A 87 -11.13 16.74 39.06
C SER A 87 -11.99 16.26 40.25
N GLY A 88 -12.53 15.03 40.16
CA GLY A 88 -13.33 14.43 41.23
C GLY A 88 -14.77 14.93 41.34
N VAL A 89 -15.18 15.87 40.48
CA VAL A 89 -16.56 16.40 40.44
C VAL A 89 -17.22 15.95 39.14
N GLU A 90 -18.44 15.44 39.26
CA GLU A 90 -19.27 15.08 38.12
C GLU A 90 -19.72 16.35 37.37
N ARG A 91 -19.29 16.50 36.12
CA ARG A 91 -19.61 17.65 35.28
C ARG A 91 -20.15 17.18 33.93
N GLN A 92 -21.17 17.87 33.45
CA GLN A 92 -21.66 17.68 32.09
C GLN A 92 -20.75 18.46 31.13
N VAL A 93 -20.02 17.76 30.28
CA VAL A 93 -19.09 18.34 29.31
C VAL A 93 -19.55 18.07 27.88
N MET A 94 -19.34 19.05 27.00
CA MET A 94 -19.56 18.88 25.57
C MET A 94 -18.38 18.13 24.96
N VAL A 95 -18.65 16.96 24.38
CA VAL A 95 -17.64 16.10 23.75
C VAL A 95 -17.89 16.09 22.24
N PRO A 96 -16.85 16.30 21.41
CA PRO A 96 -17.02 16.26 19.96
C PRO A 96 -17.40 14.86 19.51
N VAL A 97 -18.49 14.76 18.76
CA VAL A 97 -18.87 13.54 18.04
C VAL A 97 -18.03 13.49 16.77
N GLN A 98 -17.23 12.45 16.65
CA GLN A 98 -16.33 12.26 15.52
C GLN A 98 -16.92 11.27 14.52
N GLY A 99 -16.78 11.57 13.24
CA GLY A 99 -17.03 10.66 12.14
C GLY A 99 -15.77 10.47 11.30
N HIS A 100 -15.70 9.38 10.56
CA HIS A 100 -14.64 9.13 9.59
C HIS A 100 -15.17 9.35 8.18
N LEU A 101 -14.65 10.40 7.52
CA LEU A 101 -15.00 10.71 6.15
C LEU A 101 -14.01 10.06 5.19
N PHE A 102 -14.54 9.32 4.22
CA PHE A 102 -13.78 8.71 3.14
C PHE A 102 -14.30 9.25 1.80
N CYS A 103 -13.57 10.20 1.20
CA CYS A 103 -13.98 10.86 -0.04
C CYS A 103 -13.76 9.92 -1.23
N ILE A 104 -14.82 9.31 -1.75
CA ILE A 104 -14.73 8.35 -2.87
C ILE A 104 -14.08 8.97 -4.10
N LYS A 105 -14.39 10.24 -4.41
CA LYS A 105 -13.84 10.95 -5.57
C LYS A 105 -12.31 11.03 -5.52
N GLU A 106 -11.77 11.52 -4.40
CA GLU A 106 -10.30 11.62 -4.19
C GLU A 106 -9.65 10.25 -4.29
N ASN A 107 -10.25 9.24 -3.66
CA ASN A 107 -9.71 7.87 -3.66
C ASN A 107 -9.71 7.22 -5.04
N LEU A 108 -10.79 7.37 -5.80
CA LEU A 108 -10.87 6.83 -7.16
C LEU A 108 -9.87 7.53 -8.08
N GLN A 109 -9.75 8.86 -7.97
CA GLN A 109 -8.74 9.60 -8.73
C GLN A 109 -7.34 9.03 -8.47
N HIS A 110 -6.94 8.95 -7.21
CA HIS A 110 -5.62 8.43 -6.86
C HIS A 110 -5.43 6.96 -7.23
N PHE A 111 -6.48 6.15 -7.16
CA PHE A 111 -6.43 4.76 -7.60
C PHE A 111 -6.14 4.64 -9.10
N PHE A 112 -6.77 5.48 -9.94
CA PHE A 112 -6.52 5.49 -11.37
C PHE A 112 -5.19 6.16 -11.76
N GLU A 113 -4.63 6.99 -10.90
CA GLU A 113 -3.27 7.54 -11.05
C GLU A 113 -2.17 6.50 -10.82
N LEU A 114 -2.50 5.32 -10.26
CA LEU A 114 -1.54 4.23 -10.09
C LEU A 114 -1.08 3.68 -11.46
N PRO A 115 0.23 3.37 -11.61
CA PRO A 115 0.77 2.87 -12.88
C PRO A 115 0.03 1.65 -13.41
N GLY A 116 -0.45 1.73 -14.66
CA GLY A 116 -1.12 0.64 -15.37
C GLY A 116 -2.56 0.32 -14.91
N VAL A 117 -3.05 0.92 -13.83
CA VAL A 117 -4.41 0.66 -13.32
C VAL A 117 -5.46 1.21 -14.26
N PHE A 118 -5.28 2.45 -14.74
CA PHE A 118 -6.18 3.05 -15.71
C PHE A 118 -6.25 2.24 -17.01
N ASP A 119 -5.09 1.84 -17.54
CA ASP A 119 -5.02 1.09 -18.79
C ASP A 119 -5.77 -0.24 -18.70
N VAL A 120 -5.56 -0.99 -17.61
CA VAL A 120 -6.27 -2.25 -17.37
C VAL A 120 -7.78 -2.03 -17.26
N ALA A 121 -8.22 -1.02 -16.51
CA ALA A 121 -9.64 -0.70 -16.37
C ALA A 121 -10.28 -0.26 -17.70
N TYR A 122 -9.54 0.51 -18.51
CA TYR A 122 -9.98 0.94 -19.83
C TYR A 122 -10.10 -0.25 -20.79
N GLN A 123 -9.09 -1.12 -20.85
CA GLN A 123 -9.10 -2.32 -21.68
C GLN A 123 -10.25 -3.27 -21.30
N TYR A 124 -10.52 -3.43 -20.00
CA TYR A 124 -11.66 -4.19 -19.53
C TYR A 124 -13.00 -3.58 -19.99
N THR A 125 -13.11 -2.25 -19.95
CA THR A 125 -14.31 -1.53 -20.40
C THR A 125 -14.54 -1.72 -21.90
N VAL A 126 -13.49 -1.56 -22.71
CA VAL A 126 -13.54 -1.77 -24.17
C VAL A 126 -13.92 -3.21 -24.52
N SER A 127 -13.29 -4.19 -23.86
CA SER A 127 -13.60 -5.61 -24.08
C SER A 127 -15.00 -6.01 -23.60
N SER A 128 -15.51 -5.39 -22.53
CA SER A 128 -16.90 -5.61 -22.08
C SER A 128 -17.93 -4.97 -23.00
N MET A 129 -17.67 -3.78 -23.57
CA MET A 129 -18.57 -3.16 -24.55
C MET A 129 -18.75 -4.00 -25.82
N ASN A 130 -17.74 -4.80 -26.17
CA ASN A 130 -17.81 -5.72 -27.32
C ASN A 130 -18.58 -7.02 -27.02
N ASN A 131 -18.99 -7.25 -25.76
CA ASN A 131 -19.84 -8.38 -25.39
C ASN A 131 -21.31 -7.94 -25.35
N SER A 132 -22.12 -8.45 -26.26
CA SER A 132 -23.57 -8.15 -26.40
C SER A 132 -24.43 -8.52 -25.18
N ASN A 133 -23.85 -9.15 -24.16
CA ASN A 133 -24.54 -9.68 -22.99
C ASN A 133 -24.39 -8.80 -21.74
N LEU A 134 -23.67 -7.67 -21.83
CA LEU A 134 -23.46 -6.74 -20.72
C LEU A 134 -24.19 -5.43 -21.00
N SER A 135 -25.31 -5.20 -20.31
CA SER A 135 -25.97 -3.90 -20.27
C SER A 135 -25.32 -3.02 -19.20
N SER A 136 -24.90 -1.82 -19.59
CA SER A 136 -24.39 -0.83 -18.64
C SER A 136 -25.55 -0.25 -17.84
N PHE A 137 -25.50 -0.41 -16.51
CA PHE A 137 -26.46 0.20 -15.57
C PHE A 137 -26.48 1.74 -15.66
N LEU A 138 -25.40 2.34 -16.17
CA LEU A 138 -25.27 3.79 -16.36
C LEU A 138 -25.82 4.26 -17.71
N ASN A 139 -25.89 3.39 -18.73
CA ASN A 139 -26.36 3.76 -20.07
C ASN A 139 -27.86 3.57 -20.27
N GLY A 140 -28.58 2.97 -19.31
CA GLY A 140 -30.04 2.91 -19.33
C GLY A 140 -30.66 2.26 -20.57
N SER A 141 -29.89 1.46 -21.33
CA SER A 141 -30.40 0.72 -22.47
C SER A 141 -30.81 -0.68 -22.01
N THR A 142 -32.10 -0.81 -21.70
CA THR A 142 -32.84 -2.07 -21.78
C THR A 142 -33.00 -2.49 -23.23
#